data_AF-A0A962ZXE3-F1
#
_entry.id   AF-A0A962ZXE3-F1
#
_cell.length_a   1.000
_cell.length_b   1.000
_cell.length_c   1.000
_cell.angle_alpha   90.00
_cell.angle_beta   90.00
_cell.angle_gamma   90.00
#
_symmetry.space_group_name_H-M   'P 1'
#
loop_
_entity.id
_entity.type
_entity.pdbx_description
1 polymer ?
#
loop_
_entity_poly.entity_id
_entity_poly.type
_entity_poly.pdbx_seq_one_letter_code
_entity_poly.pdbx_strand_id
1 'polypeptide(L)'
;VGFDMLETARQYDSVINTALFGALAEAGVLPFGREAFEQTIREGGIAVDSNLLTFAASYELARQQRGGVQYAQPAPAPGFQLPEATTAAGQALVSRVARFPAATREMIYLGVRKLVDYQDSRYAELYLRRLQALAAFERGDEALLTLEVARYLGLWMAFEDLPRVAQIKISPERLARFREEVRAEENQQVGMVEFLHPRVEEFCGLMPAGLGRFALQSRPLRGLLGLLAKPRKLRTN
;
A
#
# COMPACT_ATOMS: atom_id res chain seq x y z
N VAL A 1 -19.64 -16.36 -1.22
CA VAL A 1 -20.27 -15.09 -0.79
C VAL A 1 -19.69 -13.98 -1.67
N GLY A 2 -20.52 -13.31 -2.48
CA GLY A 2 -20.09 -12.26 -3.41
C GLY A 2 -21.17 -11.21 -3.63
N PHE A 3 -21.05 -10.08 -2.94
CA PHE A 3 -21.88 -8.88 -3.12
C PHE A 3 -21.05 -7.63 -2.79
N ASP A 4 -21.58 -6.45 -3.12
CA ASP A 4 -20.92 -5.19 -2.81
C ASP A 4 -21.05 -4.85 -1.30
N MET A 5 -20.02 -5.27 -0.56
CA MET A 5 -19.93 -5.03 0.89
C MET A 5 -19.66 -3.57 1.23
N LEU A 6 -19.06 -2.80 0.31
CA LEU A 6 -18.83 -1.37 0.51
C LEU A 6 -20.14 -0.60 0.40
N GLU A 7 -20.95 -0.93 -0.60
CA GLU A 7 -22.29 -0.35 -0.75
C GLU A 7 -23.20 -0.72 0.42
N THR A 8 -23.16 -1.98 0.87
CA THR A 8 -23.90 -2.43 2.05
C THR A 8 -23.54 -1.60 3.28
N ALA A 9 -22.24 -1.33 3.51
CA ALA A 9 -21.81 -0.51 4.63
C ALA A 9 -22.28 0.95 4.52
N ARG A 10 -22.26 1.54 3.31
CA ARG A 10 -22.73 2.91 3.06
C ARG A 10 -24.21 3.10 3.33
N GLN A 11 -25.06 2.12 2.99
CA GLN A 11 -26.51 2.19 3.20
C GLN A 11 -26.92 2.38 4.67
N TYR A 12 -26.07 1.95 5.59
CA TYR A 12 -26.34 2.01 7.03
C TYR A 12 -25.35 2.92 7.77
N ASP A 13 -24.62 3.79 7.06
CA ASP A 13 -23.60 4.68 7.64
C ASP A 13 -22.57 3.94 8.54
N SER A 14 -22.04 2.83 8.01
CA SER A 14 -21.03 1.99 8.67
C SER A 14 -19.79 1.79 7.78
N VAL A 15 -18.81 1.02 8.29
CA VAL A 15 -17.56 0.69 7.63
C VAL A 15 -17.60 -0.69 6.99
N ILE A 16 -16.85 -0.88 5.89
CA ILE A 16 -16.80 -2.15 5.15
C ILE A 16 -16.41 -3.36 6.03
N ASN A 17 -15.60 -3.14 7.07
CA ASN A 17 -15.20 -4.20 8.00
C ASN A 17 -16.41 -4.86 8.67
N THR A 18 -17.45 -4.08 8.99
CA THR A 18 -18.65 -4.61 9.62
C THR A 18 -19.47 -5.48 8.67
N ALA A 19 -19.55 -5.08 7.39
CA ALA A 19 -20.14 -5.91 6.35
C ALA A 19 -19.35 -7.22 6.18
N LEU A 20 -18.02 -7.14 6.07
CA LEU A 20 -17.16 -8.33 6.01
C LEU A 20 -17.38 -9.26 7.22
N PHE A 21 -17.54 -8.70 8.41
CA PHE A 21 -17.77 -9.45 9.64
C PHE A 21 -19.12 -10.20 9.62
N GLY A 22 -20.19 -9.57 9.11
CA GLY A 22 -21.48 -10.22 8.89
C GLY A 22 -21.42 -11.37 7.89
N ALA A 23 -20.72 -11.16 6.76
CA ALA A 23 -20.49 -12.20 5.76
C ALA A 23 -19.65 -13.37 6.30
N LEU A 24 -18.64 -13.08 7.11
CA LEU A 24 -17.79 -14.09 7.76
C LEU A 24 -18.58 -14.92 8.78
N ALA A 25 -19.41 -14.27 9.60
CA ALA A 25 -20.29 -14.94 10.55
C ALA A 25 -21.26 -15.89 9.84
N GLU A 26 -21.80 -15.47 8.69
CA GLU A 26 -22.70 -16.29 7.88
C GLU A 26 -21.99 -17.49 7.24
N ALA A 27 -20.75 -17.30 6.76
CA ALA A 27 -19.99 -18.34 6.09
C ALA A 27 -19.74 -19.57 6.96
N GLY A 28 -19.87 -19.45 8.29
CA GLY A 28 -19.79 -20.57 9.23
C GLY A 28 -18.41 -21.24 9.29
N VAL A 29 -17.36 -20.57 8.81
CA VAL A 29 -15.98 -21.09 8.78
C VAL A 29 -15.27 -21.01 10.14
N LEU A 30 -15.84 -20.27 11.09
CA LEU A 30 -15.32 -20.11 12.45
C LEU A 30 -16.24 -20.83 13.46
N PRO A 31 -15.70 -21.34 14.58
CA PRO A 31 -16.47 -22.10 15.58
C PRO A 31 -17.26 -21.19 16.54
N PHE A 32 -17.88 -20.12 16.04
CA PHE A 32 -18.61 -19.14 16.85
C PHE A 32 -20.02 -18.91 16.28
N GLY A 33 -21.01 -18.81 17.17
CA GLY A 33 -22.37 -18.43 16.82
C GLY A 33 -22.48 -16.94 16.46
N ARG A 34 -23.51 -16.57 15.70
CA ARG A 34 -23.78 -15.18 15.27
C ARG A 34 -23.79 -14.21 16.46
N GLU A 35 -24.33 -14.64 17.60
CA GLU A 35 -24.45 -13.85 18.81
C GLU A 35 -23.08 -13.39 19.34
N ALA A 36 -22.04 -14.21 19.19
CA ALA A 36 -20.68 -13.87 19.61
C ALA A 36 -20.08 -12.74 18.75
N PHE A 37 -20.37 -12.73 17.45
CA PHE A 37 -19.99 -11.64 16.55
C PHE A 37 -20.72 -10.35 16.93
N GLU A 38 -22.04 -10.40 17.12
CA GLU A 38 -22.83 -9.24 17.53
C GLU A 38 -22.36 -8.69 18.89
N GLN A 39 -21.98 -9.57 19.82
CA GLN A 39 -21.44 -9.19 21.12
C GLN A 39 -20.11 -8.45 20.99
N THR A 40 -19.23 -8.89 20.08
CA THR A 40 -17.97 -8.19 19.80
C THR A 40 -18.21 -6.76 19.29
N ILE A 41 -19.25 -6.56 18.46
CA ILE A 41 -19.66 -5.22 17.99
C ILE A 41 -20.12 -4.36 19.17
N ARG A 42 -20.94 -4.92 20.08
CA ARG A 42 -21.44 -4.21 21.27
C ARG A 42 -20.31 -3.82 22.21
N GLU A 43 -19.37 -4.73 22.47
CA GLU A 43 -18.20 -4.49 23.32
C GLU A 43 -17.24 -3.44 22.72
N GLY A 44 -17.17 -3.35 21.40
CA GLY A 44 -16.39 -2.32 20.72
C GLY A 44 -16.87 -0.89 20.98
N GLY A 45 -18.15 -0.69 21.31
CA GLY A 45 -18.71 0.59 21.78
C GLY A 45 -18.75 1.74 20.76
N ILE A 46 -18.25 1.55 19.55
CA ILE A 46 -18.18 2.58 18.49
C ILE A 46 -19.26 2.30 17.46
N ALA A 47 -20.15 3.28 17.22
CA ALA A 47 -21.19 3.22 16.19
C ALA A 47 -21.98 1.89 16.22
N VAL A 48 -22.34 1.43 17.43
CA VAL A 48 -22.87 0.08 17.67
C VAL A 48 -24.12 -0.20 16.83
N ASP A 49 -25.07 0.72 16.79
CA ASP A 49 -26.35 0.51 16.11
C ASP A 49 -26.19 0.39 14.58
N SER A 50 -25.45 1.32 13.95
CA SER A 50 -25.17 1.23 12.51
C SER A 50 -24.38 -0.02 12.17
N ASN A 51 -23.40 -0.37 13.02
CA ASN A 51 -22.62 -1.58 12.84
C ASN A 51 -23.49 -2.86 12.94
N LEU A 52 -24.40 -2.95 13.91
CA LEU A 52 -25.30 -4.11 14.01
C LEU A 52 -26.24 -4.22 12.81
N LEU A 53 -26.74 -3.09 12.30
CA LEU A 53 -27.57 -3.07 11.09
C LEU A 53 -26.80 -3.54 9.85
N THR A 54 -25.58 -3.01 9.63
CA THR A 54 -24.70 -3.44 8.53
C THR A 54 -24.31 -4.91 8.65
N PHE A 55 -24.00 -5.37 9.86
CA PHE A 55 -23.68 -6.77 10.14
C PHE A 55 -24.85 -7.67 9.75
N ALA A 56 -26.06 -7.33 10.21
CA ALA A 56 -27.26 -8.11 9.92
C ALA A 56 -27.59 -8.13 8.42
N ALA A 57 -27.53 -6.97 7.75
CA ALA A 57 -27.77 -6.88 6.31
C ALA A 57 -26.77 -7.72 5.51
N SER A 58 -25.49 -7.64 5.88
CA SER A 58 -24.43 -8.41 5.23
C SER A 58 -24.55 -9.92 5.49
N TYR A 59 -24.92 -10.31 6.71
CA TYR A 59 -25.22 -11.71 7.07
C TYR A 59 -26.37 -12.24 6.21
N GLU A 60 -27.43 -11.46 6.02
CA GLU A 60 -28.57 -11.87 5.20
C GLU A 60 -28.23 -11.97 3.71
N LEU A 61 -27.49 -11.00 3.16
CA LEU A 61 -27.00 -11.05 1.78
C LEU A 61 -26.10 -12.25 1.54
N ALA A 62 -25.21 -12.56 2.48
CA ALA A 62 -24.35 -13.74 2.41
C ALA A 62 -25.17 -15.04 2.43
N ARG A 63 -26.20 -15.10 3.29
CA ARG A 63 -27.10 -16.26 3.42
C ARG A 63 -27.91 -16.51 2.16
N GLN A 64 -28.42 -15.44 1.52
CA GLN A 64 -29.17 -15.52 0.27
C GLN A 64 -28.34 -16.03 -0.91
N GLN A 65 -27.02 -15.91 -0.82
CA GLN A 65 -26.08 -16.36 -1.84
C GLN A 65 -25.50 -17.76 -1.57
N ARG A 66 -26.09 -18.54 -0.65
CA ARG A 66 -25.75 -19.94 -0.45
C ARG A 66 -26.09 -20.78 -1.69
N GLY A 67 -25.14 -20.85 -2.62
CA GLY A 67 -25.26 -21.62 -3.88
C GLY A 67 -23.93 -22.16 -4.42
N GLY A 68 -22.86 -22.13 -3.59
CA GLY A 68 -21.52 -22.58 -3.97
C GLY A 68 -20.56 -21.42 -4.18
N VAL A 69 -19.29 -21.64 -3.81
CA VAL A 69 -18.22 -20.71 -4.11
C VAL A 69 -18.03 -20.70 -5.62
N GLN A 70 -18.57 -19.69 -6.30
CA GLN A 70 -18.15 -19.38 -7.66
C GLN A 70 -16.77 -18.76 -7.54
N TYR A 71 -15.74 -19.55 -7.78
CA TYR A 71 -14.43 -19.00 -8.10
C TYR A 71 -14.61 -18.24 -9.40
N ALA A 72 -14.66 -16.92 -9.32
CA ALA A 72 -14.56 -16.08 -10.50
C ALA A 72 -13.22 -16.41 -11.14
N GLN A 73 -13.23 -17.19 -12.21
CA GLN A 73 -12.06 -17.37 -13.06
C GLN A 73 -11.87 -16.02 -13.75
N PRO A 74 -10.81 -15.25 -13.41
CA PRO A 74 -10.57 -14.01 -14.11
C PRO A 74 -10.39 -14.37 -15.58
N ALA A 75 -11.04 -13.62 -16.46
CA ALA A 75 -10.78 -13.74 -17.89
C ALA A 75 -9.27 -13.62 -18.13
N PRO A 76 -8.68 -14.43 -19.03
CA PRO A 76 -7.25 -14.35 -19.31
C PRO A 76 -6.91 -12.91 -19.66
N ALA A 77 -6.05 -12.31 -18.84
CA ALA A 77 -5.63 -10.92 -19.05
C ALA A 77 -4.88 -10.84 -20.40
N PRO A 78 -5.11 -9.79 -21.19
CA PRO A 78 -4.29 -9.55 -22.38
C PRO A 78 -2.81 -9.50 -21.97
N GLY A 79 -1.94 -10.09 -22.79
CA GLY A 79 -0.50 -10.09 -22.52
C GLY A 79 0.04 -8.67 -22.35
N PHE A 80 0.93 -8.47 -21.37
CA PHE A 80 1.48 -7.16 -21.07
C PHE A 80 2.22 -6.56 -22.28
N GLN A 81 1.88 -5.32 -22.61
CA GLN A 81 2.58 -4.51 -23.60
C GLN A 81 3.24 -3.33 -22.90
N LEU A 82 4.48 -3.02 -23.32
CA LEU A 82 5.17 -1.84 -22.81
C LEU A 82 4.40 -0.58 -23.26
N PRO A 83 4.01 0.29 -22.32
CA PRO A 83 3.28 1.50 -22.68
C PRO A 83 4.19 2.51 -23.37
N GLU A 84 3.58 3.38 -24.18
CA GLU A 84 4.27 4.51 -24.78
C GLU A 84 4.66 5.52 -23.71
N ALA A 85 5.93 5.94 -23.72
CA ALA A 85 6.41 6.94 -22.79
C ALA A 85 6.09 8.35 -23.30
N THR A 86 5.67 9.23 -22.39
CA THR A 86 5.31 10.62 -22.69
C THR A 86 6.50 11.59 -22.60
N THR A 87 7.65 11.13 -22.11
CA THR A 87 8.86 11.95 -21.93
C THR A 87 10.09 11.26 -22.53
N ALA A 88 11.11 12.04 -22.89
CA ALA A 88 12.36 11.49 -23.42
C ALA A 88 13.06 10.55 -22.44
N ALA A 89 13.07 10.88 -21.14
CA ALA A 89 13.62 10.02 -20.10
C ALA A 89 12.82 8.71 -19.95
N GLY A 90 11.48 8.80 -19.97
CA GLY A 90 10.62 7.62 -19.98
C GLY A 90 10.87 6.73 -21.20
N GLN A 91 11.04 7.33 -22.39
CA GLN A 91 11.31 6.59 -23.63
C GLN A 91 12.63 5.84 -23.56
N ALA A 92 13.67 6.46 -22.99
CA ALA A 92 14.96 5.82 -22.77
C ALA A 92 14.85 4.61 -21.82
N LEU A 93 14.08 4.74 -20.73
CA LEU A 93 13.83 3.64 -19.78
C LEU A 93 13.02 2.51 -20.42
N VAL A 94 11.90 2.81 -21.08
CA VAL A 94 11.06 1.81 -21.76
C VAL A 94 11.86 1.06 -22.83
N SER A 95 12.67 1.77 -23.61
CA SER A 95 13.56 1.17 -24.62
C SER A 95 14.58 0.20 -24.01
N ARG A 96 15.01 0.45 -22.77
CA ARG A 96 15.89 -0.48 -22.04
C ARG A 96 15.12 -1.70 -21.52
N VAL A 97 13.90 -1.51 -21.01
CA VAL A 97 13.04 -2.64 -20.59
C VAL A 97 12.74 -3.56 -21.76
N ALA A 98 12.53 -3.02 -22.96
CA ALA A 98 12.28 -3.80 -24.18
C ALA A 98 13.40 -4.79 -24.55
N ARG A 99 14.64 -4.57 -24.07
CA ARG A 99 15.79 -5.46 -24.30
C ARG A 99 15.79 -6.70 -23.42
N PHE A 100 14.97 -6.74 -22.37
CA PHE A 100 14.82 -7.91 -21.52
C PHE A 100 13.89 -8.96 -22.16
N PRO A 101 13.99 -10.24 -21.76
CA PRO A 101 13.08 -11.30 -22.19
C PRO A 101 11.62 -10.94 -21.91
N ALA A 102 10.73 -11.27 -22.86
CA ALA A 102 9.33 -10.82 -22.84
C ALA A 102 8.59 -11.15 -21.53
N ALA A 103 8.82 -12.34 -20.97
CA ALA A 103 8.24 -12.81 -19.72
C ALA A 103 8.59 -11.94 -18.49
N THR A 104 9.68 -11.18 -18.55
CA THR A 104 10.16 -10.35 -17.43
C THR A 104 9.75 -8.88 -17.52
N ARG A 105 9.34 -8.41 -18.71
CA ARG A 105 9.18 -6.99 -19.02
C ARG A 105 8.16 -6.29 -18.14
N GLU A 106 7.06 -6.95 -17.81
CA GLU A 106 6.02 -6.40 -16.95
C GLU A 106 6.55 -6.08 -15.56
N MET A 107 7.16 -7.08 -14.90
CA MET A 107 7.71 -6.90 -13.56
C MET A 107 8.81 -5.84 -13.53
N ILE A 108 9.71 -5.85 -14.52
CA ILE A 108 10.77 -4.86 -14.65
C ILE A 108 10.20 -3.46 -14.87
N TYR A 109 9.18 -3.32 -15.72
CA TYR A 109 8.51 -2.05 -15.97
C TYR A 109 7.85 -1.49 -14.69
N LEU A 110 7.16 -2.34 -13.91
CA LEU A 110 6.57 -1.96 -12.63
C LEU A 110 7.65 -1.49 -11.64
N GLY A 111 8.79 -2.20 -11.58
CA GLY A 111 9.95 -1.79 -10.79
C GLY A 111 10.51 -0.43 -11.23
N VAL A 112 10.68 -0.21 -12.54
CA VAL A 112 11.11 1.09 -13.10
C VAL A 112 10.16 2.20 -12.70
N ARG A 113 8.84 2.03 -12.87
CA ARG A 113 7.85 3.04 -12.47
C ARG A 113 7.97 3.40 -11.00
N LYS A 114 8.03 2.39 -10.11
CA LYS A 114 8.16 2.61 -8.67
C LYS A 114 9.43 3.37 -8.33
N LEU A 115 10.55 3.09 -9.01
CA LEU A 115 11.84 3.72 -8.71
C LEU A 115 11.98 5.14 -9.28
N VAL A 116 11.34 5.42 -10.42
CA VAL A 116 11.24 6.79 -10.94
C VAL A 116 10.42 7.66 -9.98
N ASP A 117 9.29 7.14 -9.52
CA ASP A 117 8.42 7.83 -8.56
C ASP A 117 9.08 7.96 -7.17
N TYR A 118 9.83 6.96 -6.74
CA TYR A 118 10.56 6.97 -5.48
C TYR A 118 11.69 8.01 -5.46
N GLN A 119 12.46 8.11 -6.55
CA GLN A 119 13.62 9.00 -6.59
C GLN A 119 13.74 9.72 -7.94
N ASP A 120 14.21 9.02 -8.97
CA ASP A 120 14.42 9.61 -10.31
C ASP A 120 14.70 8.53 -11.37
N SER A 121 14.83 8.98 -12.62
CA SER A 121 15.20 8.13 -13.75
C SER A 121 16.56 7.45 -13.58
N ARG A 122 17.56 8.14 -13.01
CA ARG A 122 18.91 7.60 -12.81
C ARG A 122 18.92 6.45 -11.80
N TYR A 123 18.06 6.49 -10.80
CA TYR A 123 17.90 5.42 -9.83
C TYR A 123 17.20 4.19 -10.43
N ALA A 124 16.18 4.41 -11.27
CA ALA A 124 15.60 3.33 -12.08
C ALA A 124 16.62 2.71 -13.06
N GLU A 125 17.54 3.49 -13.62
CA GLU A 125 18.63 2.97 -14.44
C GLU A 125 19.64 2.11 -13.66
N LEU A 126 19.88 2.41 -12.37
CA LEU A 126 20.68 1.57 -11.49
C LEU A 126 20.04 0.20 -11.29
N TYR A 127 18.72 0.15 -11.11
CA TYR A 127 17.96 -1.09 -11.05
C TYR A 127 18.09 -1.91 -12.34
N LEU A 128 17.89 -1.28 -13.50
CA LEU A 128 18.05 -1.95 -14.79
C LEU A 128 19.49 -2.47 -15.00
N ARG A 129 20.51 -1.72 -14.58
CA ARG A 129 21.92 -2.18 -14.65
C ARG A 129 22.16 -3.41 -13.76
N ARG A 130 21.59 -3.43 -12.55
CA ARG A 130 21.71 -4.58 -11.63
C ARG A 130 21.04 -5.82 -12.20
N LEU A 131 19.86 -5.69 -12.82
CA LEU A 131 19.19 -6.81 -13.47
C LEU A 131 19.94 -7.30 -14.70
N GLN A 132 20.50 -6.39 -15.51
CA GLN A 132 21.27 -6.78 -16.69
C GLN A 132 22.52 -7.61 -16.33
N ALA A 133 23.13 -7.36 -15.17
CA ALA A 133 24.26 -8.15 -14.68
C ALA A 133 23.88 -9.62 -14.35
N LEU A 134 22.59 -9.91 -14.16
CA LEU A 134 22.11 -11.27 -13.88
C LEU A 134 22.03 -12.16 -15.12
N ALA A 135 22.02 -11.56 -16.32
CA ALA A 135 21.91 -12.30 -17.58
C ALA A 135 23.01 -13.37 -17.73
N ALA A 136 24.20 -13.13 -17.16
CA ALA A 136 25.31 -14.10 -17.19
C ALA A 136 25.09 -15.35 -16.31
N PHE A 137 24.12 -15.30 -15.38
CA PHE A 137 23.83 -16.37 -14.43
C PHE A 137 22.52 -17.10 -14.72
N GLU A 138 21.78 -16.64 -15.74
CA GLU A 138 20.53 -17.27 -16.16
C GLU A 138 20.74 -18.68 -16.67
N ARG A 139 19.75 -19.55 -16.40
CA ARG A 139 19.70 -20.92 -16.91
C ARG A 139 18.36 -21.15 -17.58
N GLY A 140 18.40 -21.54 -18.85
CA GLY A 140 17.20 -21.71 -19.67
C GLY A 140 16.66 -20.40 -20.25
N ASP A 141 15.56 -20.49 -21.00
CA ASP A 141 15.07 -19.38 -21.84
C ASP A 141 14.06 -18.47 -21.15
N GLU A 142 13.57 -18.85 -19.97
CA GLU A 142 12.49 -18.14 -19.26
C GLU A 142 12.96 -16.96 -18.40
N ALA A 143 14.28 -16.81 -18.19
CA ALA A 143 14.89 -15.76 -17.37
C ALA A 143 14.28 -15.64 -15.95
N LEU A 144 14.05 -16.79 -15.30
CA LEU A 144 13.41 -16.87 -13.99
C LEU A 144 14.19 -16.13 -12.91
N LEU A 145 15.53 -16.16 -12.93
CA LEU A 145 16.34 -15.46 -11.94
C LEU A 145 16.11 -13.94 -12.04
N THR A 146 16.09 -13.40 -13.25
CA THR A 146 15.84 -11.98 -13.52
C THR A 146 14.43 -11.60 -13.10
N LEU A 147 13.42 -12.43 -13.39
CA LEU A 147 12.05 -12.19 -12.96
C LEU A 147 11.92 -12.10 -11.44
N GLU A 148 12.48 -13.08 -10.73
CA GLU A 148 12.45 -13.16 -9.26
C GLU A 148 13.19 -11.98 -8.64
N VAL A 149 14.40 -11.68 -9.12
CA VAL A 149 15.18 -10.55 -8.60
C VAL A 149 14.52 -9.23 -8.94
N ALA A 150 13.92 -9.06 -10.12
CA ALA A 150 13.18 -7.85 -10.49
C ALA A 150 12.07 -7.54 -9.49
N ARG A 151 11.33 -8.56 -9.03
CA ARG A 151 10.23 -8.43 -8.07
C ARG A 151 10.70 -7.89 -6.71
N TYR A 152 11.76 -8.47 -6.17
CA TYR A 152 12.23 -8.10 -4.82
C TYR A 152 13.15 -6.89 -4.82
N LEU A 153 14.06 -6.78 -5.80
CA LEU A 153 15.03 -5.70 -5.85
C LEU A 153 14.35 -4.34 -6.02
N GLY A 154 13.29 -4.25 -6.84
CA GLY A 154 12.52 -3.01 -7.00
C GLY A 154 11.92 -2.52 -5.68
N LEU A 155 11.42 -3.45 -4.86
CA LEU A 155 10.88 -3.16 -3.53
C LEU A 155 11.98 -2.76 -2.54
N TRP A 156 13.10 -3.50 -2.52
CA TRP A 156 14.22 -3.21 -1.61
C TRP A 156 14.93 -1.90 -1.93
N MET A 157 14.94 -1.49 -3.19
CA MET A 157 15.51 -0.21 -3.61
C MET A 157 14.63 0.99 -3.26
N ALA A 158 13.31 0.79 -3.12
CA ALA A 158 12.34 1.83 -2.78
C ALA A 158 11.79 1.61 -1.36
N PHE A 159 12.63 1.88 -0.37
CA PHE A 159 12.26 1.76 1.04
C PHE A 159 11.46 2.98 1.50
N GLU A 160 10.39 2.76 2.26
CA GLU A 160 9.52 3.82 2.77
C GLU A 160 10.19 4.52 3.98
N ASP A 161 11.11 5.44 3.72
CA ASP A 161 11.78 6.24 4.73
C ASP A 161 10.98 7.48 5.16
N LEU A 162 11.48 8.19 6.18
CA LEU A 162 10.85 9.42 6.67
C LEU A 162 10.61 10.45 5.57
N PRO A 163 11.59 10.77 4.68
CA PRO A 163 11.37 11.71 3.59
C PRO A 163 10.29 11.23 2.61
N ARG A 164 10.28 9.94 2.25
CA ARG A 164 9.28 9.38 1.35
C ARG A 164 7.88 9.40 1.97
N VAL A 165 7.75 9.02 3.24
CA VAL A 165 6.48 9.11 3.97
C VAL A 165 6.01 10.57 4.07
N ALA A 166 6.93 11.50 4.32
CA ALA A 166 6.61 12.93 4.33
C ALA A 166 6.12 13.39 2.95
N GLN A 167 6.80 13.01 1.86
CA GLN A 167 6.40 13.31 0.49
C GLN A 167 4.98 12.80 0.19
N ILE A 168 4.67 11.55 0.57
CA ILE A 168 3.33 10.96 0.38
C ILE A 168 2.28 11.75 1.17
N LYS A 169 2.58 12.15 2.41
CA LYS A 169 1.65 12.88 3.28
C LYS A 169 1.32 14.29 2.79
N ILE A 170 2.25 14.95 2.09
CA ILE A 170 2.07 16.30 1.53
C ILE A 170 1.66 16.29 0.05
N SER A 171 1.44 15.10 -0.53
CA SER A 171 1.12 14.99 -1.95
C SER A 171 -0.24 15.61 -2.29
N PRO A 172 -0.37 16.32 -3.45
CA PRO A 172 -1.64 16.90 -3.89
C PRO A 172 -2.75 15.85 -4.03
N GLU A 173 -2.43 14.65 -4.51
CA GLU A 173 -3.38 13.56 -4.71
C GLU A 173 -3.99 13.11 -3.38
N ARG A 174 -3.16 13.03 -2.34
CA ARG A 174 -3.62 12.68 -0.99
C ARG A 174 -4.49 13.78 -0.39
N LEU A 175 -4.18 15.04 -0.64
CA LEU A 175 -5.00 16.17 -0.19
C LEU A 175 -6.37 16.19 -0.88
N ALA A 176 -6.41 15.95 -2.20
CA ALA A 176 -7.65 15.86 -2.96
C ALA A 176 -8.55 14.73 -2.44
N ARG A 177 -8.00 13.52 -2.28
CA ARG A 177 -8.72 12.38 -1.72
C ARG A 177 -9.24 12.66 -0.30
N PHE A 178 -8.44 13.31 0.55
CA PHE A 178 -8.88 13.65 1.89
C PHE A 178 -10.09 14.60 1.89
N ARG A 179 -10.10 15.61 1.00
CA ARG A 179 -11.26 16.51 0.85
C ARG A 179 -12.53 15.77 0.42
N GLU A 180 -12.39 14.80 -0.48
CA GLU A 180 -13.50 13.92 -0.88
C GLU A 180 -14.01 13.07 0.29
N GLU A 181 -13.10 12.45 1.06
CA GLU A 181 -13.42 11.60 2.21
C GLU A 181 -14.19 12.36 3.30
N VAL A 182 -13.82 13.61 3.56
CA VAL A 182 -14.52 14.47 4.54
C VAL A 182 -15.70 15.24 3.95
N ARG A 183 -16.02 15.00 2.66
CA ARG A 183 -17.11 15.68 1.92
C ARG A 183 -17.02 17.21 1.99
N ALA A 184 -15.81 17.77 1.88
CA ALA A 184 -15.61 19.20 1.94
C ALA A 184 -16.14 19.91 0.68
N GLU A 185 -16.82 21.04 0.85
CA GLU A 185 -17.24 21.90 -0.27
C GLU A 185 -16.02 22.54 -0.95
N GLU A 186 -16.16 22.97 -2.21
CA GLU A 186 -15.06 23.49 -3.04
C GLU A 186 -14.22 24.58 -2.35
N ASN A 187 -14.88 25.51 -1.64
CA ASN A 187 -14.23 26.61 -0.94
C ASN A 187 -14.13 26.43 0.58
N GLN A 188 -14.51 25.26 1.10
CA GLN A 188 -14.42 24.98 2.53
C GLN A 188 -12.95 24.79 2.93
N GLN A 189 -12.53 25.54 3.95
CA GLN A 189 -11.21 25.37 4.56
C GLN A 189 -11.19 24.06 5.34
N VAL A 190 -10.21 23.21 5.04
CA VAL A 190 -10.02 21.93 5.71
C VAL A 190 -8.62 21.94 6.31
N GLY A 191 -8.50 21.67 7.61
CA GLY A 191 -7.22 21.54 8.29
C GLY A 191 -6.89 20.09 8.56
N MET A 192 -5.66 19.67 8.27
CA MET A 192 -5.19 18.32 8.54
C MET A 192 -4.16 18.31 9.66
N VAL A 193 -4.37 17.44 10.64
CA VAL A 193 -3.45 17.23 11.76
C VAL A 193 -2.86 15.83 11.66
N GLU A 194 -1.57 15.77 11.35
CA GLU A 194 -0.80 14.54 11.27
C GLU A 194 -0.16 14.23 12.63
N PHE A 195 -0.31 13.00 13.08
CA PHE A 195 0.41 12.51 14.24
C PHE A 195 1.75 11.92 13.78
N LEU A 196 2.85 12.47 14.30
CA LEU A 196 4.21 12.00 14.04
C LEU A 196 4.87 11.61 15.36
N HIS A 197 5.32 10.37 15.46
CA HIS A 197 6.12 9.90 16.59
C HIS A 197 7.39 9.25 16.04
N PRO A 198 8.39 10.06 15.65
CA PRO A 198 9.56 9.55 14.97
C PRO A 198 10.48 8.86 15.97
N ARG A 199 11.08 7.74 15.59
CA ARG A 199 12.04 7.02 16.44
C ARG A 199 13.45 7.56 16.26
N VAL A 200 14.32 7.32 17.24
CA VAL A 200 15.74 7.74 17.16
C VAL A 200 16.42 7.13 15.93
N GLU A 201 16.09 5.88 15.61
CA GLU A 201 16.56 5.15 14.44
C GLU A 201 16.22 5.87 13.14
N GLU A 202 15.06 6.50 13.08
CA GLU A 202 14.59 7.20 11.89
C GLU A 202 15.34 8.51 11.69
N PHE A 203 15.65 9.24 12.77
CA PHE A 203 16.56 10.40 12.69
C PHE A 203 17.97 9.99 12.29
N CYS A 204 18.49 8.90 12.85
CA CYS A 204 19.82 8.39 12.48
C CYS A 204 19.84 7.89 11.02
N GLY A 205 18.72 7.36 10.51
CA GLY A 205 18.56 6.96 9.12
C GLY A 205 18.64 8.12 8.12
N LEU A 206 18.34 9.35 8.55
CA LEU A 206 18.49 10.56 7.74
C LEU A 206 19.93 11.09 7.68
N MET A 207 20.81 10.63 8.57
CA MET A 207 22.18 11.11 8.65
C MET A 207 23.10 10.34 7.69
N PRO A 208 24.27 10.90 7.33
CA PRO A 208 25.33 10.12 6.68
C PRO A 208 25.63 8.85 7.46
N ALA A 209 25.84 7.73 6.76
CA ALA A 209 25.87 6.39 7.35
C ALA A 209 26.83 6.24 8.55
N GLY A 210 28.00 6.90 8.52
CA GLY A 210 28.94 6.91 9.63
C GLY A 210 28.41 7.62 10.88
N LEU A 211 27.81 8.81 10.69
CA LEU A 211 27.25 9.60 11.78
C LEU A 211 26.01 8.93 12.39
N GLY A 212 25.12 8.40 11.56
CA GLY A 212 23.95 7.66 12.02
C GLY A 212 24.35 6.45 12.86
N ARG A 213 25.33 5.66 12.39
CA ARG A 213 25.86 4.50 13.14
C ARG A 213 26.53 4.91 14.45
N PHE A 214 27.33 5.97 14.43
CA PHE A 214 27.97 6.51 15.63
C PHE A 214 26.95 6.99 16.66
N ALA A 215 25.94 7.76 16.23
CA ALA A 215 24.86 8.23 17.08
C ALA A 215 24.07 7.06 17.69
N LEU A 216 23.75 6.03 16.89
CA LEU A 216 23.08 4.81 17.35
C LEU A 216 23.92 3.97 18.32
N GLN A 217 25.23 4.10 18.35
CA GLN A 217 26.09 3.37 19.30
C GLN A 217 26.32 4.19 20.58
N SER A 218 26.30 5.52 20.48
CA SER A 218 26.50 6.43 21.60
C SER A 218 25.23 6.61 22.45
N ARG A 219 25.28 6.20 23.73
CA ARG A 219 24.20 6.43 24.71
C ARG A 219 23.82 7.91 24.88
N PRO A 220 24.76 8.87 25.05
CA PRO A 220 24.38 10.28 25.22
C PRO A 220 23.72 10.86 23.95
N LEU A 221 24.18 10.49 22.76
CA LEU A 221 23.58 10.96 21.51
C LEU A 221 22.19 10.38 21.28
N ARG A 222 21.98 9.09 21.59
CA ARG A 222 20.63 8.49 21.60
C ARG A 222 19.69 9.21 22.56
N GLY A 223 20.15 9.55 23.76
CA GLY A 223 19.38 10.33 24.73
C GLY A 223 18.98 11.71 24.21
N LEU A 224 19.93 12.43 23.60
CA LEU A 224 19.68 13.74 22.99
C LEU A 224 18.66 13.66 21.85
N LEU A 225 18.83 12.70 20.93
CA LEU A 225 17.89 12.47 19.83
C LEU A 225 16.52 12.01 20.32
N GLY A 226 16.46 11.28 21.43
CA GLY A 226 15.23 10.85 22.09
C GLY A 226 14.34 12.04 22.52
N LEU A 227 14.93 13.21 22.79
CA LEU A 227 14.15 14.43 23.06
C LEU A 227 13.40 14.92 21.83
N LEU A 228 13.94 14.68 20.63
CA LEU A 228 13.32 15.03 19.35
C LEU A 228 12.27 14.01 18.92
N ALA A 229 12.41 12.75 19.34
CA ALA A 229 11.54 11.60 19.07
C ALA A 229 10.17 11.61 19.78
N LYS A 230 9.84 12.67 20.53
CA LYS A 230 8.54 12.76 21.21
C LYS A 230 7.37 12.84 20.22
N PRO A 231 6.17 12.38 20.59
CA PRO A 231 4.98 12.53 19.77
C PRO A 231 4.69 14.01 19.45
N ARG A 232 4.33 14.29 18.20
CA ARG A 232 4.03 15.63 17.69
C ARG A 232 2.77 15.60 16.85
N LYS A 233 2.04 16.72 16.88
CA LYS A 233 0.94 17.00 15.98
C LYS A 233 1.43 18.03 14.98
N LEU A 234 1.54 17.65 13.72
CA LEU A 234 1.93 18.52 12.62
C LEU A 234 0.67 19.00 11.89
N ARG A 235 0.55 20.30 11.69
CA ARG A 235 -0.51 20.87 10.85
C ARG A 235 0.02 20.99 9.43
N THR A 236 -0.68 20.34 8.50
CA THR A 236 -0.44 20.44 7.06
C THR A 236 -1.71 21.05 6.48
N ASN A 237 -1.57 22.22 5.84
CA ASN A 237 -2.70 23.00 5.31
C ASN A 237 -3.27 22.39 4.04
#